data_AF-X1M5E7-F1
#
_entry.id   AF-X1M5E7-F1
#
_cell.length_a   1.000
_cell.length_b   1.000
_cell.length_c   1.000
_cell.angle_alpha   90.00
_cell.angle_beta   90.00
_cell.angle_gamma   90.00
#
_symmetry.space_group_name_H-M   'P 1'
#
loop_
_entity.id
_entity.type
_entity.pdbx_description
1 polymer ?
#
loop_
_entity_poly.entity_id
_entity_poly.type
_entity_poly.pdbx_seq_one_letter_code
_entity_poly.pdbx_strand_id
1 'polypeptide(L)'
;RRAAILALTVGFLLCVYLVLNVRAIGPADLGQILIMFGLVLVTGFYALSAYRQAEASEKMAKEMREQRLLTSQPRLIQKSVHEKDIWEGSTKDYFSHFEIFNVGNIPAIEVESSLMDNEGNRSHSIRQTFLRNNDPPIKFCPSNIANLEETKTYYIVCEYQNIFSYGLKNPLYQTRLPFTISKSSEEGKIYMVAGELEFKEASEEERIDAFSRRSKPK
;
A
#
# COMPACT_ATOMS: atom_id res chain seq x y z
N ARG A 1 2.09 -11.80 -33.93
CA ARG A 1 2.03 -11.03 -35.20
C ARG A 1 2.53 -11.81 -36.42
N ARG A 2 3.75 -12.40 -36.41
CA ARG A 2 4.28 -13.18 -37.56
C ARG A 2 3.44 -14.43 -37.91
N ALA A 3 2.99 -15.19 -36.91
CA ALA A 3 2.14 -16.37 -37.12
C ALA A 3 0.76 -16.03 -37.73
N ALA A 4 0.18 -14.89 -37.35
CA ALA A 4 -1.12 -14.44 -37.88
C ALA A 4 -1.03 -14.03 -39.36
N ILE A 5 0.07 -13.37 -39.75
CA ILE A 5 0.33 -13.01 -41.15
C ILE A 5 0.51 -14.28 -41.99
N LEU A 6 1.27 -15.26 -41.48
CA LEU A 6 1.49 -16.54 -42.14
C LEU A 6 0.18 -17.32 -42.33
N ALA A 7 -0.65 -17.40 -41.28
CA ALA A 7 -1.96 -18.03 -41.35
C ALA A 7 -2.89 -17.36 -42.37
N LEU A 8 -2.92 -16.02 -42.42
CA LEU A 8 -3.70 -15.27 -43.40
C LEU A 8 -3.22 -15.51 -44.83
N THR A 9 -1.90 -15.55 -45.06
CA THR A 9 -1.35 -15.83 -46.39
C THR A 9 -1.64 -17.25 -46.86
N VAL A 10 -1.53 -18.26 -45.97
CA VAL A 10 -1.87 -19.65 -46.31
C VAL A 10 -3.37 -19.79 -46.57
N GLY A 11 -4.21 -19.17 -45.74
CA GLY A 11 -5.67 -19.18 -45.95
C GLY A 11 -6.08 -18.52 -47.27
N PHE A 12 -5.45 -17.39 -47.62
CA PHE A 12 -5.70 -16.72 -48.90
C PHE A 12 -5.29 -17.59 -50.10
N LEU A 13 -4.12 -18.21 -50.05
CA LEU A 13 -3.65 -19.13 -51.10
C LEU A 13 -4.57 -20.34 -51.26
N LEU A 14 -5.07 -20.90 -50.16
CA LEU A 14 -6.06 -21.98 -50.17
C LEU A 14 -7.37 -21.54 -50.85
N CYS A 15 -7.88 -20.35 -50.52
CA CYS A 15 -9.08 -19.81 -51.15
C CYS A 15 -8.91 -19.60 -52.65
N VAL A 16 -7.77 -19.03 -53.09
CA VAL A 16 -7.46 -18.85 -54.51
C VAL A 16 -7.40 -20.20 -55.23
N TYR A 17 -6.75 -21.20 -54.63
CA TYR A 17 -6.68 -22.55 -55.18
C TYR A 17 -8.06 -23.19 -55.35
N LEU A 18 -8.94 -23.03 -54.36
CA LEU A 18 -10.31 -23.56 -54.41
C LEU A 18 -11.16 -22.90 -55.50
N VAL A 19 -11.03 -21.57 -55.68
CA VAL A 19 -11.76 -20.83 -56.72
C VAL A 19 -11.33 -21.26 -58.12
N LEU A 20 -10.02 -21.46 -58.35
CA LEU A 20 -9.50 -21.89 -59.65
C LEU A 20 -9.93 -23.33 -60.02
N ASN A 21 -10.11 -24.20 -59.04
CA ASN A 21 -10.42 -25.61 -59.26
C ASN A 21 -11.92 -25.96 -59.11
N VAL A 22 -12.80 -24.97 -58.91
CA VAL A 22 -14.22 -25.21 -58.57
C VAL A 22 -14.98 -26.05 -59.61
N ARG A 23 -14.56 -26.01 -60.89
CA ARG A 23 -15.19 -26.77 -61.98
C ARG A 23 -14.81 -28.26 -62.00
N ALA A 24 -13.73 -28.65 -61.33
CA ALA A 24 -13.25 -30.02 -61.27
C ALA A 24 -13.73 -30.78 -60.01
N ILE A 25 -14.38 -30.08 -59.08
CA ILE A 25 -14.77 -30.61 -57.77
C ILE A 25 -16.21 -31.14 -57.86
N GLY A 26 -16.42 -32.39 -57.43
CA GLY A 26 -17.75 -32.99 -57.38
C GLY A 26 -18.64 -32.33 -56.30
N PRO A 27 -19.97 -32.46 -56.39
CA PRO A 27 -20.89 -31.86 -55.42
C PRO A 27 -20.68 -32.39 -53.98
N ALA A 28 -20.24 -33.64 -53.83
CA ALA A 28 -19.90 -34.24 -52.54
C ALA A 28 -18.65 -33.59 -51.90
N ASP A 29 -17.60 -33.40 -52.69
CA ASP A 29 -16.34 -32.78 -52.25
C ASP A 29 -16.55 -31.32 -51.84
N LEU A 30 -17.42 -30.61 -52.55
CA LEU A 30 -17.79 -29.23 -52.23
C LEU A 30 -18.48 -29.13 -50.86
N GLY A 31 -19.36 -30.09 -50.54
CA GLY A 31 -19.98 -30.19 -49.22
C GLY A 31 -18.96 -30.39 -48.09
N GLN A 32 -17.98 -31.28 -48.30
CA GLN A 32 -16.91 -31.53 -47.32
C GLN A 32 -16.02 -30.29 -47.09
N ILE A 33 -15.67 -29.57 -48.16
CA ILE A 33 -14.87 -28.34 -48.08
C ILE A 33 -15.62 -27.27 -47.25
N LEU A 34 -16.92 -27.10 -47.46
CA LEU A 34 -17.74 -26.16 -46.69
C LEU A 34 -17.77 -26.52 -45.19
N ILE A 35 -17.91 -27.80 -44.85
CA ILE A 35 -17.89 -28.26 -43.45
C ILE A 35 -16.53 -28.00 -42.81
N MET A 36 -15.43 -28.34 -43.50
CA MET A 36 -14.08 -28.07 -43.01
C MET A 36 -13.83 -26.58 -42.80
N PHE A 37 -14.29 -25.73 -43.72
CA PHE A 37 -14.20 -24.29 -43.59
C PHE A 37 -15.00 -23.76 -42.38
N GLY A 38 -16.22 -24.28 -42.19
CA GLY A 38 -17.05 -23.97 -41.02
C GLY A 38 -16.34 -24.31 -39.70
N LEU A 39 -15.72 -25.48 -39.61
CA LEU A 39 -14.94 -25.88 -38.43
C LEU A 39 -13.76 -24.95 -38.16
N VAL A 40 -12.98 -24.59 -39.18
CA VAL A 40 -11.86 -23.65 -39.03
C VAL A 40 -12.34 -22.28 -38.53
N LEU A 41 -13.45 -21.77 -39.05
CA LEU A 41 -14.04 -20.52 -38.58
C LEU A 41 -14.46 -20.60 -37.11
N VAL A 42 -15.14 -21.67 -36.71
CA VAL A 42 -15.55 -21.90 -35.33
C VAL A 42 -14.33 -21.97 -34.41
N THR A 43 -13.29 -22.73 -34.77
CA THR A 43 -12.04 -22.80 -34.00
C THR A 43 -11.35 -21.44 -33.90
N GLY A 44 -11.32 -20.66 -34.99
CA GLY A 44 -10.78 -19.29 -34.98
C GLY A 44 -11.54 -18.38 -34.03
N PHE A 45 -12.87 -18.48 -34.00
CA PHE A 45 -13.72 -17.71 -33.10
C PHE A 45 -13.49 -18.08 -31.63
N TYR A 46 -13.36 -19.37 -31.32
CA TYR A 46 -13.01 -19.85 -29.98
C TYR A 46 -11.62 -19.39 -29.56
N ALA A 47 -10.62 -19.44 -30.44
CA ALA A 47 -9.27 -18.98 -30.14
C ALA A 47 -9.24 -17.47 -29.84
N LEU A 48 -10.00 -16.67 -30.61
CA LEU A 48 -10.12 -15.23 -30.36
C LEU A 48 -10.84 -14.93 -29.05
N SER A 49 -11.91 -15.67 -28.74
CA SER A 49 -12.64 -15.56 -27.48
C SER A 49 -11.74 -15.90 -26.28
N ALA A 50 -11.02 -17.02 -26.35
CA ALA A 50 -10.07 -17.44 -25.32
C ALA A 50 -8.94 -16.42 -25.11
N TYR A 51 -8.43 -15.82 -26.18
CA TYR A 51 -7.43 -14.76 -26.09
C TYR A 51 -7.95 -13.53 -25.33
N ARG A 52 -9.16 -13.06 -25.65
CA ARG A 52 -9.79 -11.93 -24.94
C ARG A 52 -10.04 -12.25 -23.46
N GLN A 53 -10.45 -13.49 -23.17
CA GLN A 53 -10.66 -13.93 -21.79
C GLN A 53 -9.34 -13.98 -21.01
N ALA A 54 -8.25 -14.44 -21.63
CA ALA A 54 -6.92 -14.44 -21.02
C ALA A 54 -6.43 -13.02 -20.71
N GLU A 55 -6.58 -12.08 -21.66
CA GLU A 55 -6.21 -10.67 -21.46
C GLU A 55 -7.02 -10.01 -20.33
N ALA A 56 -8.34 -10.24 -20.31
CA ALA A 56 -9.20 -9.74 -19.23
C ALA A 56 -8.82 -10.35 -17.87
N SER A 57 -8.50 -11.65 -17.83
CA SER A 57 -8.06 -12.33 -16.62
C SER A 57 -6.71 -11.83 -16.13
N GLU A 58 -5.77 -11.52 -17.01
CA GLU A 58 -4.47 -10.96 -16.64
C GLU A 58 -4.63 -9.57 -16.03
N LYS A 59 -5.44 -8.71 -16.66
CA LYS A 59 -5.76 -7.39 -16.13
C LYS A 59 -6.43 -7.47 -14.76
N MET A 60 -7.42 -8.35 -14.61
CA MET A 60 -8.11 -8.58 -13.34
C MET A 60 -7.16 -9.13 -12.27
N ALA A 61 -6.27 -10.07 -12.63
CA ALA A 61 -5.27 -10.60 -11.70
C ALA A 61 -4.28 -9.52 -11.25
N LYS A 62 -3.90 -8.60 -12.15
CA LYS A 62 -3.04 -7.45 -11.83
C LYS A 62 -3.74 -6.47 -10.89
N GLU A 63 -4.97 -6.07 -11.20
CA GLU A 63 -5.77 -5.18 -10.35
C GLU A 63 -6.02 -5.81 -8.97
N MET A 64 -6.35 -7.10 -8.91
CA MET A 64 -6.47 -7.82 -7.65
C MET A 64 -5.16 -7.89 -6.87
N ARG A 65 -4.01 -8.02 -7.54
CA ARG A 65 -2.71 -8.00 -6.89
C ARG A 65 -2.43 -6.62 -6.30
N GLU A 66 -2.68 -5.54 -7.04
CA GLU A 66 -2.50 -4.17 -6.56
C GLU A 66 -3.44 -3.86 -5.37
N GLN A 67 -4.71 -4.26 -5.45
CA GLN A 67 -5.66 -4.15 -4.33
C GLN A 67 -5.22 -4.94 -3.11
N ARG A 68 -4.69 -6.17 -3.30
CA ARG A 68 -4.13 -6.95 -2.20
C ARG A 68 -2.94 -6.25 -1.57
N LEU A 69 -2.05 -5.67 -2.37
CA LEU A 69 -0.90 -4.92 -1.84
C LEU A 69 -1.37 -3.73 -1.00
N LEU A 70 -2.30 -2.92 -1.50
CA LEU A 70 -2.85 -1.77 -0.78
C LEU A 70 -3.60 -2.16 0.50
N THR A 71 -4.34 -3.26 0.47
CA THR A 71 -5.05 -3.77 1.66
C THR A 71 -4.13 -4.50 2.63
N SER A 72 -2.95 -4.95 2.21
CA SER A 72 -2.00 -5.73 3.03
C SER A 72 -1.01 -4.90 3.84
N GLN A 73 -1.10 -3.57 3.81
CA GLN A 73 -0.14 -2.73 4.52
C GLN A 73 -0.64 -2.36 5.92
N PRO A 74 0.20 -2.46 6.96
CA PRO A 74 -0.08 -1.79 8.22
C PRO A 74 -0.13 -0.28 7.99
N ARG A 75 -1.03 0.43 8.69
CA ARG A 75 -1.15 1.89 8.59
C ARG A 75 -1.30 2.46 9.99
N LEU A 76 -0.23 3.04 10.50
CA LEU A 76 -0.26 3.67 11.83
C LEU A 76 -0.73 5.11 11.73
N ILE A 77 -1.84 5.41 12.38
CA ILE A 77 -2.34 6.77 12.59
C ILE A 77 -1.82 7.27 13.92
N GLN A 78 -1.43 8.53 13.94
CA GLN A 78 -1.02 9.26 15.14
C GLN A 78 -1.97 10.44 15.31
N LYS A 79 -2.48 10.65 16.51
CA LYS A 79 -3.42 11.74 16.82
C LYS A 79 -3.05 12.39 18.14
N SER A 80 -3.13 13.71 18.24
CA SER A 80 -3.09 14.43 19.52
C SER A 80 -4.46 14.38 20.20
N VAL A 81 -4.47 14.07 21.50
CA VAL A 81 -5.67 14.06 22.34
C VAL A 81 -5.62 15.23 23.29
N HIS A 82 -6.74 15.96 23.38
CA HIS A 82 -6.87 17.13 24.23
C HIS A 82 -7.75 16.81 25.44
N GLU A 83 -7.57 17.54 26.55
CA GLU A 83 -8.32 17.29 27.80
C GLU A 83 -9.84 17.39 27.62
N LYS A 84 -10.30 18.31 26.76
CA LYS A 84 -11.72 18.43 26.36
C LYS A 84 -12.29 17.16 25.71
N ASP A 85 -11.44 16.36 25.06
CA ASP A 85 -11.86 15.12 24.39
C ASP A 85 -12.01 13.95 25.39
N ILE A 86 -11.44 14.08 26.59
CA ILE A 86 -11.40 13.03 27.62
C ILE A 86 -12.47 13.29 28.70
N TRP A 87 -12.65 14.55 29.09
CA TRP A 87 -13.51 14.93 30.21
C TRP A 87 -14.73 15.70 29.71
N GLU A 88 -15.91 15.08 29.79
CA GLU A 88 -17.19 15.73 29.51
C GLU A 88 -17.34 16.97 30.42
N GLY A 89 -17.27 18.16 29.81
CA GLY A 89 -17.38 19.45 30.50
C GLY A 89 -16.09 20.25 30.63
N SER A 90 -14.93 19.71 30.24
CA SER A 90 -13.73 20.54 30.12
C SER A 90 -13.85 21.45 28.89
N THR A 91 -13.76 22.77 29.12
CA THR A 91 -13.71 23.78 28.06
C THR A 91 -12.29 24.06 27.58
N LYS A 92 -11.28 23.47 28.23
CA LYS A 92 -9.87 23.79 28.00
C LYS A 92 -9.26 22.81 26.99
N ASP A 93 -8.62 23.36 25.96
CA ASP A 93 -8.03 22.61 24.84
C ASP A 93 -6.58 22.16 25.09
N TYR A 94 -6.24 21.88 26.35
CA TYR A 94 -4.89 21.50 26.72
C TYR A 94 -4.55 20.13 26.15
N PHE A 95 -3.33 20.01 25.63
CA PHE A 95 -2.80 18.72 25.19
C PHE A 95 -2.70 17.76 26.38
N SER A 96 -3.10 16.51 26.15
CA SER A 96 -2.98 15.44 27.14
C SER A 96 -1.90 14.44 26.74
N HIS A 97 -2.04 13.83 25.56
CA HIS A 97 -1.14 12.78 25.08
C HIS A 97 -1.34 12.54 23.57
N PHE A 98 -0.47 11.73 22.97
CA PHE A 98 -0.70 11.19 21.64
C PHE A 98 -1.31 9.79 21.73
N GLU A 99 -2.16 9.47 20.77
CA GLU A 99 -2.68 8.13 20.52
C GLU A 99 -2.14 7.60 19.20
N ILE A 100 -1.59 6.39 19.24
CA ILE A 100 -1.05 5.69 18.08
C ILE A 100 -1.81 4.39 17.91
N PHE A 101 -2.45 4.21 16.76
CA PHE A 101 -3.26 3.02 16.49
C PHE A 101 -3.11 2.57 15.04
N ASN A 102 -3.30 1.27 14.81
CA ASN A 102 -3.21 0.68 13.48
C ASN A 102 -4.60 0.63 12.84
N VAL A 103 -4.78 1.33 11.72
CA VAL A 103 -6.00 1.27 10.89
C VAL A 103 -5.81 0.38 9.66
N GLY A 104 -4.60 -0.16 9.44
CA GLY A 104 -4.32 -1.10 8.37
C GLY A 104 -4.93 -2.47 8.66
N ASN A 105 -5.21 -3.26 7.62
CA ASN A 105 -5.83 -4.58 7.82
C ASN A 105 -4.87 -5.63 8.38
N ILE A 106 -3.56 -5.35 8.39
CA ILE A 106 -2.52 -6.24 8.85
C ILE A 106 -1.83 -5.64 10.08
N PRO A 107 -1.43 -6.46 11.07
CA PRO A 107 -0.69 -5.97 12.23
C PRO A 107 0.62 -5.28 11.86
N ALA A 108 0.92 -4.19 12.57
CA ALA A 108 2.24 -3.58 12.59
C ALA A 108 3.10 -4.30 13.64
N ILE A 109 4.34 -4.62 13.29
CA ILE A 109 5.30 -5.26 14.19
C ILE A 109 6.49 -4.33 14.44
N GLU A 110 7.15 -4.53 15.58
CA GLU A 110 8.29 -3.73 16.01
C GLU A 110 8.01 -2.22 15.90
N VAL A 111 6.85 -1.78 16.38
CA VAL A 111 6.48 -0.37 16.34
C VAL A 111 7.33 0.40 17.34
N GLU A 112 8.17 1.32 16.88
CA GLU A 112 8.89 2.27 17.73
C GLU A 112 8.38 3.68 17.44
N SER A 113 7.96 4.38 18.49
CA SER A 113 7.41 5.74 18.40
C SER A 113 8.30 6.69 19.17
N SER A 114 8.84 7.69 18.49
CA SER A 114 9.83 8.61 19.03
C SER A 114 9.41 10.06 18.84
N LEU A 115 9.63 10.87 19.87
CA LEU A 115 9.60 12.33 19.81
C LEU A 115 10.96 12.83 19.29
N MET A 116 10.92 13.60 18.21
CA MET A 116 12.09 14.17 17.54
C MET A 116 11.96 15.69 17.38
N ASP A 117 13.09 16.39 17.42
CA ASP A 117 13.20 17.79 17.00
C ASP A 117 13.33 17.90 15.46
N ASN A 118 13.46 19.13 14.97
CA ASN A 118 13.63 19.41 13.54
C ASN A 118 15.00 19.00 12.99
N GLU A 119 16.01 18.84 13.84
CA GLU A 119 17.31 18.28 13.49
C GLU A 119 17.33 16.75 13.48
N GLY A 120 16.25 16.09 13.94
CA GLY A 120 16.13 14.64 14.01
C GLY A 120 16.74 14.03 15.28
N ASN A 121 17.09 14.83 16.29
CA ASN A 121 17.49 14.32 17.59
C ASN A 121 16.27 13.82 18.35
N ARG A 122 16.44 12.68 19.03
CA ARG A 122 15.39 12.04 19.82
C ARG A 122 15.46 12.48 21.26
N SER A 123 14.30 12.74 21.84
CA SER A 123 14.17 13.06 23.27
C SER A 123 13.45 11.98 24.06
N HIS A 124 12.48 11.29 23.46
CA HIS A 124 11.69 10.26 24.13
C HIS A 124 11.22 9.20 23.14
N SER A 125 11.17 7.93 23.55
CA SER A 125 10.78 6.83 22.68
C SER A 125 10.06 5.73 23.45
N ILE A 126 9.03 5.13 22.84
CA ILE A 126 8.42 3.89 23.30
C ILE A 126 8.48 2.83 22.21
N ARG A 127 8.53 1.56 22.61
CA ARG A 127 8.53 0.43 21.69
C ARG A 127 7.44 -0.55 22.04
N GLN A 128 6.72 -0.98 21.01
CA GLN A 128 5.68 -1.98 21.07
C GLN A 128 6.00 -3.08 20.06
N THR A 129 6.05 -4.33 20.51
CA THR A 129 6.41 -5.45 19.63
C THR A 129 5.36 -5.69 18.55
N PHE A 130 4.10 -5.41 18.85
CA PHE A 130 2.97 -5.80 18.02
C PHE A 130 1.76 -4.89 18.25
N LEU A 131 1.12 -4.45 17.16
CA LEU A 131 -0.10 -3.64 17.17
C LEU A 131 -1.06 -4.10 16.06
N ARG A 132 -2.14 -4.78 16.45
CA ARG A 132 -3.18 -5.26 15.52
C ARG A 132 -4.09 -4.14 15.07
N ASN A 133 -4.80 -4.40 13.98
CA ASN A 133 -5.96 -3.61 13.63
C ASN A 133 -7.00 -3.66 14.77
N ASN A 134 -7.57 -2.51 15.14
CA ASN A 134 -8.54 -2.34 16.22
C ASN A 134 -8.04 -2.65 17.64
N ASP A 135 -6.73 -2.85 17.85
CA ASP A 135 -6.20 -2.81 19.22
C ASP A 135 -6.44 -1.41 19.83
N PRO A 136 -6.60 -1.30 21.16
CA PRO A 136 -6.67 0.00 21.81
C PRO A 136 -5.47 0.87 21.45
N PRO A 137 -5.65 2.19 21.26
CA PRO A 137 -4.54 3.07 20.93
C PRO A 137 -3.43 3.01 21.99
N ILE A 138 -2.18 2.98 21.51
CA ILE A 138 -1.01 3.15 22.35
C ILE A 138 -1.00 4.61 22.79
N LYS A 139 -1.06 4.83 24.10
CA LYS A 139 -0.91 6.17 24.69
C LYS A 139 0.56 6.51 24.78
N PHE A 140 0.97 7.55 24.06
CA PHE A 140 2.33 8.07 24.07
C PHE A 140 2.35 9.45 24.71
N CYS A 141 3.00 9.55 25.87
CA CYS A 141 3.09 10.77 26.66
C CYS A 141 4.56 11.11 26.94
N PRO A 142 5.21 11.93 26.09
CA PRO A 142 6.59 12.30 26.28
C PRO A 142 6.80 13.05 27.60
N SER A 143 7.73 12.56 28.40
CA SER A 143 8.20 13.28 29.58
C SER A 143 8.87 14.59 29.11
N ASN A 144 8.51 15.72 29.72
CA ASN A 144 9.06 17.05 29.41
C ASN A 144 8.52 17.75 28.15
N ILE A 145 7.37 17.35 27.61
CA ILE A 145 6.78 18.07 26.48
C ILE A 145 6.53 19.56 26.77
N ALA A 146 6.23 19.91 28.02
CA ALA A 146 6.04 21.30 28.47
C ALA A 146 7.32 22.14 28.47
N ASN A 147 8.50 21.50 28.45
CA ASN A 147 9.81 22.17 28.45
C ASN A 147 10.36 22.39 27.04
N LEU A 148 9.68 21.90 26.01
CA LEU A 148 10.07 22.14 24.63
C LEU A 148 10.00 23.64 24.30
N GLU A 149 10.76 24.06 23.31
CA GLU A 149 10.77 25.45 22.87
C GLU A 149 9.49 25.75 22.08
N GLU A 150 8.87 26.89 22.39
CA GLU A 150 7.69 27.34 21.66
C GLU A 150 8.04 27.67 20.21
N THR A 151 7.06 27.59 19.31
CA THR A 151 7.18 27.93 17.87
C THR A 151 8.11 27.04 17.03
N LYS A 152 8.90 26.14 17.64
CA LYS A 152 9.63 25.09 16.91
C LYS A 152 8.68 23.96 16.52
N THR A 153 8.96 23.35 15.36
CA THR A 153 8.25 22.15 14.90
C THR A 153 8.96 20.91 15.42
N TYR A 154 8.20 20.08 16.11
CA TYR A 154 8.61 18.76 16.58
C TYR A 154 7.87 17.69 15.80
N TYR A 155 8.33 16.45 15.90
CA TYR A 155 7.77 15.33 15.16
C TYR A 155 7.55 14.14 16.08
N ILE A 156 6.39 13.50 15.94
CA ILE A 156 6.24 12.11 16.37
C ILE A 156 6.52 11.22 15.16
N VAL A 157 7.57 10.41 15.27
CA VAL A 157 7.98 9.48 14.22
C VAL A 157 7.70 8.06 14.71
N CYS A 158 6.87 7.33 13.97
CA CYS A 158 6.67 5.91 14.18
C CYS A 158 7.40 5.13 13.08
N GLU A 159 8.19 4.15 13.46
CA GLU A 159 8.83 3.19 12.56
C GLU A 159 8.27 1.79 12.86
N TYR A 160 7.89 1.05 11.81
CA TYR A 160 7.24 -0.25 11.96
C TYR A 160 7.40 -1.14 10.72
N GLN A 161 7.19 -2.44 10.91
CA GLN A 161 7.26 -3.44 9.84
C GLN A 161 5.96 -4.25 9.74
N ASN A 162 5.86 -5.06 8.68
CA ASN A 162 4.78 -6.03 8.48
C ASN A 162 5.20 -7.43 8.98
N ILE A 163 4.26 -8.22 9.50
CA ILE A 163 4.46 -9.62 9.89
C ILE A 163 4.66 -10.58 8.71
N PHE A 164 4.09 -10.28 7.54
CA PHE A 164 4.15 -11.15 6.36
C PHE A 164 5.26 -10.72 5.41
N SER A 165 6.49 -11.12 5.71
CA SER A 165 7.62 -10.97 4.79
C SER A 165 8.20 -12.33 4.44
N TYR A 166 7.55 -12.99 3.48
CA TYR A 166 8.07 -14.23 2.92
C TYR A 166 9.32 -13.92 2.08
N GLY A 167 10.50 -14.03 2.69
CA GLY A 167 11.80 -14.19 2.00
C GLY A 167 12.43 -12.96 1.34
N LEU A 168 11.82 -11.78 1.46
CA LEU A 168 12.37 -10.50 0.98
C LEU A 168 12.62 -9.55 2.17
N LYS A 169 13.60 -8.64 2.00
CA LYS A 169 13.91 -7.55 2.95
C LYS A 169 12.60 -6.86 3.35
N ASN A 170 12.25 -6.88 4.63
CA ASN A 170 10.98 -6.33 5.12
C ASN A 170 10.89 -4.85 4.71
N PRO A 171 9.86 -4.43 3.97
CA PRO A 171 9.63 -3.01 3.76
C PRO A 171 9.41 -2.36 5.12
N LEU A 172 10.14 -1.27 5.35
CA LEU A 172 10.10 -0.52 6.58
C LEU A 172 9.19 0.69 6.36
N TYR A 173 8.18 0.83 7.20
CA TYR A 173 7.21 1.90 7.09
C TYR A 173 7.47 2.94 8.16
N GLN A 174 7.29 4.20 7.80
CA GLN A 174 7.43 5.33 8.70
C GLN A 174 6.20 6.23 8.60
N THR A 175 5.74 6.71 9.74
CA THR A 175 4.79 7.81 9.80
C THR A 175 5.35 8.95 10.63
N ARG A 176 5.07 10.17 10.18
CA ARG A 176 5.62 11.39 10.77
C ARG A 176 4.50 12.39 10.98
N LEU A 177 4.23 12.73 12.24
CA LEU A 177 3.28 13.76 12.62
C LEU A 177 4.04 15.01 13.08
N PRO A 178 4.15 16.06 12.25
CA PRO A 178 4.64 17.36 12.70
C PRO A 178 3.66 17.98 13.69
N PHE A 179 4.18 18.70 14.68
CA PHE A 179 3.37 19.52 15.57
C PHE A 179 4.17 20.70 16.13
N THR A 180 3.45 21.72 16.55
CA THR A 180 4.00 22.88 17.27
C THR A 180 3.33 23.00 18.62
N ILE A 181 4.03 23.59 19.59
CA ILE A 181 3.51 23.84 20.92
C ILE A 181 3.51 25.34 21.26
N SER A 182 2.58 25.72 22.12
CA SER A 182 2.55 27.03 22.77
C SER A 182 2.21 26.86 24.25
N LYS A 183 2.90 27.58 25.13
CA LYS A 183 2.70 27.43 26.58
C LYS A 183 1.39 28.09 27.03
N SER A 184 0.72 27.46 27.99
CA SER A 184 -0.40 28.08 28.68
C SER A 184 0.09 28.99 29.81
N SER A 185 -0.77 29.89 30.28
CA SER A 185 -0.57 30.60 31.54
C SER A 185 -0.63 29.67 32.77
N GLU A 186 -1.24 28.49 32.64
CA GLU A 186 -1.26 27.47 33.68
C GLU A 186 0.02 26.62 33.65
N GLU A 187 0.65 26.46 34.82
CA GLU A 187 1.91 25.74 34.94
C GLU A 187 1.77 24.28 34.49
N GLY A 188 2.70 23.83 33.63
CA GLY A 188 2.71 22.48 33.09
C GLY A 188 1.66 22.18 32.02
N LYS A 189 0.81 23.15 31.65
CA LYS A 189 -0.18 23.02 30.57
C LYS A 189 0.35 23.60 29.26
N ILE A 190 0.11 22.89 28.16
CA ILE A 190 0.45 23.36 26.82
C ILE A 190 -0.73 23.21 25.87
N TYR A 191 -0.77 24.08 24.87
CA TYR A 191 -1.56 23.87 23.68
C TYR A 191 -0.67 23.25 22.61
N MET A 192 -1.25 22.38 21.80
CA MET A 192 -0.57 21.71 20.71
C MET A 192 -1.40 21.84 19.44
N VAL A 193 -0.72 22.12 18.33
CA VAL A 193 -1.32 22.09 17.00
C VAL A 193 -0.57 21.03 16.20
N ALA A 194 -1.25 19.92 15.90
CA ALA A 194 -0.72 18.89 15.02
C ALA A 194 -0.94 19.27 13.55
N GLY A 195 0.05 19.02 12.71
CA GLY A 195 -0.03 19.18 11.26
C GLY A 195 -0.56 17.92 10.57
N GLU A 196 -0.29 17.80 9.26
CA GLU A 196 -0.72 16.65 8.47
C GLU A 196 0.19 15.44 8.70
N LEU A 197 -0.41 14.26 8.86
CA LEU A 197 0.31 13.00 9.05
C LEU A 197 0.90 12.53 7.72
N GLU A 198 2.23 12.39 7.68
CA GLU A 198 2.96 11.89 6.52
C GLU A 198 3.16 10.37 6.61
N PHE A 199 3.05 9.68 5.48
CA PHE A 199 3.32 8.25 5.35
C PHE A 199 4.43 8.02 4.34
N LYS A 200 5.43 7.23 4.71
CA LYS A 200 6.55 6.90 3.83
C LYS A 200 6.95 5.44 3.99
N GLU A 201 7.14 4.76 2.86
CA GLU A 201 7.93 3.53 2.82
C GLU A 201 9.40 3.93 2.72
N ALA A 202 10.20 3.59 3.72
CA ALA A 202 11.57 4.05 3.84
C ALA A 202 12.55 2.97 3.36
N SER A 203 13.49 3.35 2.49
CA SER A 203 14.71 2.56 2.29
C SER A 203 15.66 2.76 3.47
N GLU A 204 16.69 1.91 3.61
CA GLU A 204 17.67 2.06 4.69
C GLU A 204 18.41 3.40 4.65
N GLU A 205 18.62 3.95 3.45
CA GLU A 205 19.34 5.20 3.23
C GLU A 205 18.50 6.43 3.58
N GLU A 206 17.18 6.33 3.40
CA GLU A 206 16.23 7.43 3.64
C GLU A 206 15.49 7.32 4.98
N ARG A 207 15.79 6.28 5.75
CA ARG A 207 15.16 5.97 7.02
C ARG A 207 15.52 7.02 8.07
N ILE A 208 14.48 7.56 8.72
CA ILE A 208 14.66 8.33 9.96
C ILE A 208 14.81 7.33 11.10
N ASP A 209 16.00 7.18 11.69
CA ASP A 209 16.23 6.16 12.70
C ASP A 209 15.43 6.44 13.99
N ALA A 210 14.23 5.87 14.09
CA ALA A 210 13.43 5.95 15.30
C ALA A 210 13.95 5.00 16.38
N PHE A 211 14.60 3.90 16.00
CA PHE A 211 15.16 2.90 16.90
C PHE A 211 16.40 3.38 17.62
N SER A 212 16.38 3.47 18.95
CA SER A 212 17.62 3.71 19.70
C SER A 212 18.65 2.70 19.20
N ARG A 213 19.79 3.17 18.65
CA ARG A 213 20.79 2.28 18.02
C ARG A 213 21.00 1.13 18.98
N ARG A 214 20.61 -0.08 18.60
CA ARG A 214 20.91 -1.28 19.39
C ARG A 214 22.41 -1.20 19.63
N SER A 215 22.85 -0.88 20.84
CA SER A 215 24.18 -1.29 21.25
C SER A 215 24.14 -2.78 21.04
N LYS A 216 24.83 -3.28 20.00
CA LYS A 216 24.90 -4.71 19.75
C LYS A 216 25.21 -5.35 21.10
N PRO A 217 24.43 -6.33 21.56
CA PRO A 217 24.83 -7.07 22.75
C PRO A 217 26.27 -7.51 22.50
N LYS A 218 27.18 -7.08 23.39
CA LYS A 218 28.58 -7.50 23.36
C LYS A 218 28.65 -9.01 23.56
#